data_AF-A0A8J6HF50-F1
#
_entry.id   AF-A0A8J6HF50-F1
#
_cell.length_a   1.000
_cell.length_b   1.000
_cell.length_c   1.000
_cell.angle_alpha   90.00
_cell.angle_beta   90.00
_cell.angle_gamma   90.00
#
_symmetry.space_group_name_H-M   'P 1'
#
loop_
_entity.id
_entity.type
_entity.pdbx_description
1 polymer ?
#
loop_
_entity_poly.entity_id
_entity_poly.type
_entity_poly.pdbx_seq_one_letter_code
_entity_poly.pdbx_strand_id
1 'polypeptide(L)'
;MSGATQWKESTLTLPYESSKTAWPVSQTESFFLPEFPLLTGDKEKKYKNLGEINKGAFGKVYRVEEEGRVYALKVLSKSKIIKENAVRQVKDEVQIQRVCGHHPFIVHCPFHWQSKKRLYIVSEYVAGGELYNLLKTYTVLPVALVKLYVAQLALALDFLHNAGVIYRDLKPENILLDVEGNVQLIDFGLSKWLSYGKTTRTICGTLLYIVEGRQADEAVASIFHTVLFHRTHGKFFYTTEGSYSIGTVGYTDVDCDFIDLTYVCCSSPLLESTLKREISCFSEQLRGNESTGQGQISLEFFQKRQRGRWLFQPDCIPWEVWTVRLELITLNSEGERQGYREKVGELLADKIFSIAEIMNRHDYVPKMPIHSELDLIFDTSYPDVQPYLFKVNYSISGPSSGTSVGSTVKKLIKETLSL
;
A
#
# COMPACT_ATOMS: atom_id res chain seq x y z
N MET A 1 -61.56 -14.49 19.48
CA MET A 1 -60.29 -14.32 20.20
C MET A 1 -59.18 -14.20 19.18
N SER A 2 -58.89 -12.95 18.80
CA SER A 2 -57.85 -12.52 17.88
C SER A 2 -56.57 -12.20 18.66
N GLY A 3 -55.44 -12.77 18.26
CA GLY A 3 -54.12 -12.45 18.81
C GLY A 3 -53.13 -12.22 17.69
N ALA A 4 -53.11 -11.00 17.16
CA ALA A 4 -52.03 -10.50 16.32
C ALA A 4 -50.81 -10.21 17.22
N THR A 5 -49.67 -10.84 16.96
CA THR A 5 -48.40 -10.45 17.57
C THR A 5 -47.60 -9.63 16.56
N GLN A 6 -47.58 -8.34 16.87
CA GLN A 6 -46.96 -7.22 16.19
C GLN A 6 -45.43 -7.39 16.08
N TRP A 7 -44.89 -7.21 14.87
CA TRP A 7 -43.46 -7.13 14.61
C TRP A 7 -42.87 -5.92 15.34
N LYS A 8 -41.83 -6.13 16.16
CA LYS A 8 -41.07 -5.03 16.77
C LYS A 8 -39.85 -4.70 15.91
N GLU A 9 -39.84 -3.47 15.40
CA GLU A 9 -38.77 -2.76 14.67
C GLU A 9 -37.46 -2.54 15.46
N SER A 10 -37.08 -3.41 16.39
CA SER A 10 -36.02 -3.08 17.36
C SER A 10 -34.59 -3.51 16.97
N THR A 11 -34.36 -4.03 15.76
CA THR A 11 -33.03 -4.56 15.35
C THR A 11 -32.27 -3.65 14.39
N LEU A 12 -32.87 -2.57 13.89
CA LEU A 12 -32.23 -1.66 12.93
C LEU A 12 -31.58 -0.42 13.56
N THR A 13 -31.77 -0.17 14.86
CA THR A 13 -31.44 1.13 15.47
C THR A 13 -30.46 1.11 16.66
N LEU A 14 -30.01 -0.06 17.13
CA LEU A 14 -29.16 -0.16 18.32
C LEU A 14 -27.91 -1.04 18.08
N PRO A 15 -26.72 -0.45 17.82
CA PRO A 15 -25.53 -1.22 17.47
C PRO A 15 -24.78 -1.85 18.68
N TYR A 16 -25.25 -1.68 19.92
CA TYR A 16 -24.51 -2.13 21.11
C TYR A 16 -25.27 -2.97 22.15
N GLU A 17 -26.56 -3.26 21.95
CA GLU A 17 -27.32 -4.10 22.89
C GLU A 17 -28.11 -5.21 22.17
N SER A 18 -27.41 -6.27 21.75
CA SER A 18 -28.01 -7.61 21.63
C SER A 18 -26.93 -8.67 21.43
N SER A 19 -26.09 -8.86 22.44
CA SER A 19 -25.36 -10.13 22.63
C SER A 19 -26.37 -11.22 22.97
N LYS A 20 -27.10 -11.71 21.96
CA LYS A 20 -27.87 -12.96 21.89
C LYS A 20 -28.57 -13.05 20.52
N THR A 21 -27.80 -13.24 19.45
CA THR A 21 -28.34 -13.82 18.21
C THR A 21 -28.31 -15.36 18.33
N ALA A 22 -29.37 -16.03 17.90
CA ALA A 22 -29.62 -17.46 18.14
C ALA A 22 -28.66 -18.45 17.46
N TRP A 23 -27.60 -17.99 16.77
CA TRP A 23 -26.55 -18.85 16.20
C TRP A 23 -25.23 -18.05 16.13
N PRO A 24 -24.09 -18.56 16.61
CA PRO A 24 -22.83 -17.84 16.49
C PRO A 24 -22.31 -17.95 15.05
N VAL A 25 -22.41 -16.85 14.30
CA VAL A 25 -21.63 -16.66 13.07
C VAL A 25 -20.16 -16.87 13.44
N SER A 26 -19.41 -17.65 12.66
CA SER A 26 -18.02 -17.93 13.01
C SER A 26 -17.22 -16.61 13.07
N GLN A 27 -16.23 -16.54 13.96
CA GLN A 27 -15.40 -15.34 14.11
C GLN A 27 -14.76 -14.91 12.77
N THR A 28 -14.42 -15.87 11.91
CA THR A 28 -13.89 -15.62 10.57
C THR A 28 -14.92 -14.99 9.62
N GLU A 29 -16.20 -15.27 9.78
CA GLU A 29 -17.29 -14.69 8.97
C GLU A 29 -17.70 -13.31 9.49
N SER A 30 -17.64 -13.07 10.80
CA SER A 30 -18.02 -11.79 11.40
C SER A 30 -17.12 -10.63 10.97
N PHE A 31 -15.83 -10.90 10.68
CA PHE A 31 -14.90 -9.87 10.17
C PHE A 31 -15.34 -9.21 8.86
N PHE A 32 -16.09 -9.92 8.02
CA PHE A 32 -16.46 -9.47 6.67
C PHE A 32 -17.92 -8.99 6.56
N LEU A 33 -18.69 -9.08 7.64
CA LEU A 33 -20.04 -8.50 7.70
C LEU A 33 -19.98 -6.98 7.98
N PRO A 34 -21.01 -6.22 7.57
CA PRO A 34 -22.14 -6.61 6.69
C PRO A 34 -21.81 -6.65 5.19
N GLU A 35 -20.63 -6.19 4.77
CA GLU A 35 -20.25 -5.93 3.38
C GLU A 35 -20.26 -7.19 2.52
N PHE A 36 -19.85 -8.32 3.07
CA PHE A 36 -20.04 -9.62 2.46
C PHE A 36 -21.15 -10.35 3.21
N PRO A 37 -22.39 -10.39 2.69
CA PRO A 37 -23.44 -11.14 3.35
C PRO A 37 -23.16 -12.65 3.29
N LEU A 38 -23.60 -13.37 4.32
CA LEU A 38 -23.67 -14.83 4.28
C LEU A 38 -24.74 -15.21 3.25
N LEU A 39 -24.41 -16.16 2.40
CA LEU A 39 -25.32 -16.57 1.36
C LEU A 39 -26.26 -17.65 1.90
N THR A 40 -27.54 -17.31 2.04
CA THR A 40 -28.62 -18.26 2.34
C THR A 40 -29.06 -18.93 1.02
N GLY A 41 -28.36 -20.00 0.61
CA GLY A 41 -28.73 -20.82 -0.56
C GLY A 41 -27.58 -21.16 -1.52
N ASP A 42 -27.90 -21.87 -2.60
CA ASP A 42 -26.96 -22.56 -3.52
C ASP A 42 -26.40 -21.66 -4.66
N LYS A 43 -26.19 -20.34 -4.47
CA LYS A 43 -25.74 -19.44 -5.56
C LYS A 43 -24.33 -19.76 -6.10
N GLU A 44 -23.50 -20.48 -5.35
CA GLU A 44 -22.21 -21.00 -5.85
C GLU A 44 -22.40 -21.93 -7.07
N LYS A 45 -23.55 -22.61 -7.19
CA LYS A 45 -23.88 -23.48 -8.33
C LYS A 45 -24.49 -22.73 -9.52
N LYS A 46 -24.74 -21.42 -9.40
CA LYS A 46 -25.41 -20.63 -10.45
C LYS A 46 -24.47 -20.19 -11.57
N TYR A 47 -23.16 -20.14 -11.28
CA TYR A 47 -22.13 -19.71 -12.23
C TYR A 47 -21.39 -20.90 -12.83
N LYS A 48 -21.45 -21.05 -14.16
CA LYS A 48 -20.65 -22.01 -14.92
C LYS A 48 -19.25 -21.44 -15.13
N ASN A 49 -18.21 -22.13 -14.67
CA ASN A 49 -16.83 -21.70 -14.85
C ASN A 49 -16.38 -21.91 -16.31
N LEU A 50 -15.88 -20.86 -16.95
CA LEU A 50 -15.37 -20.86 -18.31
C LEU A 50 -13.84 -20.84 -18.39
N GLY A 51 -13.14 -20.54 -17.29
CA GLY A 51 -11.67 -20.51 -17.25
C GLY A 51 -11.10 -19.53 -16.23
N GLU A 52 -9.84 -19.72 -15.85
CA GLU A 52 -9.09 -18.77 -15.02
C GLU A 52 -8.56 -17.62 -15.88
N ILE A 53 -8.82 -16.37 -15.47
CA ILE A 53 -8.37 -15.15 -16.17
C ILE A 53 -7.04 -14.68 -15.56
N ASN A 54 -6.99 -14.56 -14.23
CA ASN A 54 -5.86 -13.94 -13.54
C ASN A 54 -5.69 -14.52 -12.13
N LYS A 55 -4.48 -14.44 -11.57
CA LYS A 55 -4.13 -14.86 -10.23
C LYS A 55 -3.57 -13.66 -9.45
N GLY A 56 -4.33 -13.20 -8.47
CA GLY A 56 -3.96 -12.10 -7.58
C GLY A 56 -3.31 -12.57 -6.27
N ALA A 57 -2.94 -11.61 -5.42
CA ALA A 57 -2.30 -11.86 -4.12
C ALA A 57 -3.16 -12.76 -3.20
N PHE A 58 -4.45 -12.41 -3.06
CA PHE A 58 -5.36 -13.09 -2.13
C PHE A 58 -6.17 -14.22 -2.77
N GLY A 59 -6.12 -14.39 -4.09
CA GLY A 59 -7.11 -15.21 -4.79
C GLY A 59 -6.92 -15.32 -6.30
N LYS A 60 -7.96 -15.83 -6.96
CA LYS A 60 -7.99 -16.04 -8.42
C LYS A 60 -9.24 -15.40 -9.00
N VAL A 61 -9.14 -14.97 -10.25
CA VAL A 61 -10.25 -14.41 -11.03
C VAL A 61 -10.63 -15.41 -12.12
N TYR A 62 -11.90 -15.76 -12.18
CA TYR A 62 -12.44 -16.69 -13.16
C TYR A 62 -13.41 -15.98 -14.09
N ARG A 63 -13.41 -16.39 -15.35
CA ARG A 63 -14.48 -16.08 -16.29
C ARG A 63 -15.62 -17.05 -16.00
N VAL A 64 -16.81 -16.54 -15.76
CA VAL A 64 -17.98 -17.36 -15.46
C VAL A 64 -19.19 -16.94 -16.28
N GLU A 65 -20.14 -17.84 -16.44
CA GLU A 65 -21.39 -17.61 -17.18
C GLU A 65 -22.59 -17.93 -16.30
N GLU A 66 -23.60 -17.07 -16.34
CA GLU A 66 -24.89 -17.27 -15.70
C GLU A 66 -25.99 -16.81 -16.67
N GLU A 67 -26.91 -17.72 -17.01
CA GLU A 67 -28.07 -17.43 -17.88
C GLU A 67 -27.68 -16.75 -19.22
N GLY A 68 -26.55 -17.16 -19.82
CA GLY A 68 -26.04 -16.61 -21.08
C GLY A 68 -25.25 -15.30 -20.95
N ARG A 69 -25.11 -14.75 -19.74
CA ARG A 69 -24.29 -13.56 -19.45
C ARG A 69 -22.96 -13.93 -18.83
N VAL A 70 -21.90 -13.28 -19.28
CA VAL A 70 -20.53 -13.54 -18.83
C VAL A 70 -20.11 -12.53 -17.77
N TYR A 71 -19.47 -13.02 -16.72
CA TYR A 71 -18.96 -12.22 -15.59
C TYR A 71 -17.51 -12.58 -15.25
N ALA A 72 -16.85 -11.70 -14.52
CA ALA A 72 -15.59 -11.98 -13.84
C ALA A 72 -15.87 -12.26 -12.35
N LEU A 73 -15.50 -13.45 -11.89
CA LEU A 73 -15.67 -13.89 -10.51
C LEU A 73 -14.30 -13.93 -9.80
N LYS A 74 -14.07 -12.97 -8.91
CA LYS A 74 -12.89 -12.90 -8.04
C LYS A 74 -13.16 -13.71 -6.76
N VAL A 75 -12.38 -14.76 -6.53
CA VAL A 75 -12.49 -15.69 -5.40
C VAL A 75 -11.29 -15.51 -4.48
N LEU A 76 -11.52 -15.00 -3.26
CA LEU A 76 -10.47 -14.64 -2.31
C LEU A 76 -10.45 -15.56 -1.10
N SER A 77 -9.25 -15.89 -0.60
CA SER A 77 -9.08 -16.71 0.61
C SER A 77 -9.13 -15.88 1.89
N LYS A 78 -10.09 -16.15 2.78
CA LYS A 78 -10.20 -15.45 4.07
C LYS A 78 -8.95 -15.58 4.92
N SER A 79 -8.34 -16.77 4.96
CA SER A 79 -7.14 -17.01 5.76
C SER A 79 -5.95 -16.17 5.31
N LYS A 80 -5.80 -15.94 3.99
CA LYS A 80 -4.75 -15.07 3.44
C LYS A 80 -5.01 -13.60 3.79
N ILE A 81 -6.24 -13.14 3.58
CA ILE A 81 -6.63 -11.76 3.89
C ILE A 81 -6.39 -11.43 5.36
N ILE A 82 -6.79 -12.33 6.27
CA ILE A 82 -6.60 -12.13 7.72
C ILE A 82 -5.12 -12.15 8.08
N LYS A 83 -4.33 -13.08 7.52
CA LYS A 83 -2.89 -13.18 7.75
C LYS A 83 -2.15 -11.89 7.33
N GLU A 84 -2.59 -11.27 6.25
CA GLU A 84 -2.00 -10.03 5.71
C GLU A 84 -2.67 -8.76 6.24
N ASN A 85 -3.58 -8.87 7.23
CA ASN A 85 -4.31 -7.74 7.83
C ASN A 85 -5.10 -6.87 6.82
N ALA A 86 -5.52 -7.46 5.71
CA ALA A 86 -6.15 -6.77 4.58
C ALA A 86 -7.70 -6.79 4.63
N VAL A 87 -8.31 -7.12 5.78
CA VAL A 87 -9.78 -7.25 5.91
C VAL A 87 -10.50 -5.96 5.51
N ARG A 88 -10.05 -4.81 6.03
CA ARG A 88 -10.65 -3.51 5.73
C ARG A 88 -10.53 -3.16 4.25
N GLN A 89 -9.36 -3.42 3.66
CA GLN A 89 -9.08 -3.15 2.26
C GLN A 89 -10.07 -3.86 1.32
N VAL A 90 -10.31 -5.15 1.57
CA VAL A 90 -11.25 -5.94 0.74
C VAL A 90 -12.71 -5.50 0.95
N LYS A 91 -13.07 -5.03 2.15
CA LYS A 91 -14.39 -4.46 2.41
C LYS A 91 -14.58 -3.13 1.68
N ASP A 92 -13.57 -2.26 1.74
CA ASP A 92 -13.56 -0.97 1.07
C ASP A 92 -13.64 -1.16 -0.46
N GLU A 93 -12.93 -2.13 -1.05
CA GLU A 93 -12.96 -2.46 -2.49
C GLU A 93 -14.40 -2.66 -2.99
N VAL A 94 -15.16 -3.55 -2.35
CA VAL A 94 -16.55 -3.84 -2.76
C VAL A 94 -17.46 -2.65 -2.53
N GLN A 95 -17.32 -1.95 -1.41
CA GLN A 95 -18.16 -0.78 -1.13
C GLN A 95 -17.95 0.33 -2.14
N ILE A 96 -16.69 0.66 -2.43
CA ILE A 96 -16.33 1.69 -3.42
C ILE A 96 -16.90 1.30 -4.78
N GLN A 97 -16.62 0.08 -5.23
CA GLN A 97 -17.05 -0.37 -6.55
C GLN A 97 -18.57 -0.44 -6.69
N ARG A 98 -19.29 -0.77 -5.62
CA ARG A 98 -20.75 -0.77 -5.61
C ARG A 98 -21.34 0.65 -5.68
N VAL A 99 -20.75 1.61 -4.97
CA VAL A 99 -21.23 3.00 -4.97
C VAL A 99 -20.88 3.70 -6.29
N CYS A 100 -19.67 3.44 -6.80
CA CYS A 100 -19.10 4.17 -7.94
C CYS A 100 -19.35 3.48 -9.29
N GLY A 101 -19.69 2.19 -9.30
CA GLY A 101 -19.83 1.39 -10.52
C GLY A 101 -21.04 1.69 -11.39
N HIS A 102 -21.74 2.80 -11.18
CA HIS A 102 -22.75 3.32 -12.11
C HIS A 102 -22.16 4.29 -13.14
N HIS A 103 -20.91 4.71 -12.94
CA HIS A 103 -20.18 5.55 -13.88
C HIS A 103 -19.76 4.72 -15.11
N PRO A 104 -19.90 5.25 -16.34
CA PRO A 104 -19.71 4.47 -17.58
C PRO A 104 -18.30 3.90 -17.79
N PHE A 105 -17.28 4.47 -17.13
CA PHE A 105 -15.87 4.04 -17.25
C PHE A 105 -15.37 3.29 -16.00
N ILE A 106 -16.27 2.79 -15.15
CA ILE A 106 -15.93 1.99 -13.97
C ILE A 106 -16.71 0.68 -14.04
N VAL A 107 -16.01 -0.45 -13.92
CA VAL A 107 -16.67 -1.75 -14.03
C VAL A 107 -17.65 -1.99 -12.89
N HIS A 108 -18.88 -2.35 -13.24
CA HIS A 108 -19.94 -2.59 -12.29
C HIS A 108 -19.72 -3.90 -11.51
N CYS A 109 -19.99 -3.88 -10.20
CA CYS A 109 -19.92 -5.04 -9.31
C CYS A 109 -21.31 -5.37 -8.75
N PRO A 110 -22.13 -6.17 -9.46
CA PRO A 110 -23.52 -6.43 -9.07
C PRO A 110 -23.64 -7.32 -7.83
N PHE A 111 -22.72 -8.26 -7.60
CA PHE A 111 -22.87 -9.25 -6.53
C PHE A 111 -21.59 -9.49 -5.75
N HIS A 112 -21.72 -9.65 -4.44
CA HIS A 112 -20.62 -9.97 -3.54
C HIS A 112 -21.15 -10.76 -2.33
N TRP A 113 -20.42 -11.77 -1.88
CA TRP A 113 -20.82 -12.61 -0.75
C TRP A 113 -19.65 -13.36 -0.12
N GLN A 114 -19.91 -14.03 1.00
CA GLN A 114 -18.94 -14.90 1.65
C GLN A 114 -19.46 -16.31 1.89
N SER A 115 -18.54 -17.28 1.85
CA SER A 115 -18.71 -18.63 2.39
C SER A 115 -17.86 -18.81 3.64
N LYS A 116 -17.88 -19.99 4.27
CA LYS A 116 -17.05 -20.28 5.46
C LYS A 116 -15.56 -19.97 5.27
N LYS A 117 -15.02 -20.17 4.06
CA LYS A 117 -13.57 -20.08 3.79
C LYS A 117 -13.18 -18.98 2.79
N ARG A 118 -14.12 -18.48 1.99
CA ARG A 118 -13.83 -17.63 0.83
C ARG A 118 -14.74 -16.42 0.75
N LEU A 119 -14.27 -15.38 0.07
CA LEU A 119 -15.07 -14.25 -0.38
C LEU A 119 -15.21 -14.31 -1.90
N TYR A 120 -16.33 -13.80 -2.39
CA TYR A 120 -16.68 -13.80 -3.79
C TYR A 120 -17.13 -12.40 -4.19
N ILE A 121 -16.55 -11.91 -5.28
CA ILE A 121 -16.89 -10.62 -5.88
C ILE A 121 -17.16 -10.89 -7.36
N VAL A 122 -18.33 -10.53 -7.84
CA VAL A 122 -18.75 -10.68 -9.24
C VAL A 122 -18.82 -9.30 -9.86
N SER A 123 -18.05 -9.10 -10.92
CA SER A 123 -18.11 -7.91 -11.76
C SER A 123 -18.50 -8.27 -13.19
N GLU A 124 -18.94 -7.28 -13.94
CA GLU A 124 -19.14 -7.43 -15.39
C GLU A 124 -17.82 -7.85 -16.07
N TYR A 125 -17.93 -8.72 -17.08
CA TYR A 125 -16.78 -9.14 -17.86
C TYR A 125 -16.54 -8.19 -19.02
N VAL A 126 -15.37 -7.56 -19.05
CA VAL A 126 -14.96 -6.65 -20.11
C VAL A 126 -14.07 -7.41 -21.10
N ALA A 127 -14.53 -7.53 -22.35
CA ALA A 127 -13.95 -8.48 -23.32
C ALA A 127 -12.77 -7.92 -24.15
N GLY A 128 -12.57 -6.61 -24.23
CA GLY A 128 -11.54 -5.99 -25.07
C GLY A 128 -10.12 -6.05 -24.49
N GLY A 129 -9.95 -6.67 -23.33
CA GLY A 129 -8.64 -6.92 -22.71
C GLY A 129 -8.02 -5.68 -22.08
N GLU A 130 -6.78 -5.85 -21.61
CA GLU A 130 -6.04 -4.80 -20.89
C GLU A 130 -5.41 -3.79 -21.85
N LEU A 131 -5.48 -2.50 -21.51
CA LEU A 131 -4.80 -1.41 -22.21
C LEU A 131 -3.28 -1.66 -22.28
N TYR A 132 -2.70 -2.30 -21.26
CA TYR A 132 -1.30 -2.75 -21.27
C TYR A 132 -0.96 -3.58 -22.52
N ASN A 133 -1.81 -4.54 -22.89
CA ASN A 133 -1.57 -5.39 -24.06
C ASN A 133 -1.69 -4.59 -25.37
N LEU A 134 -2.58 -3.59 -25.42
CA LEU A 134 -2.67 -2.67 -26.56
C LEU A 134 -1.37 -1.86 -26.70
N LEU A 135 -0.87 -1.27 -25.61
CA LEU A 135 0.38 -0.48 -25.62
C LEU A 135 1.61 -1.33 -25.93
N LYS A 136 1.61 -2.60 -25.51
CA LYS A 136 2.68 -3.55 -25.83
C LYS A 136 2.67 -3.93 -27.31
N THR A 137 1.49 -4.09 -27.90
CA THR A 137 1.33 -4.47 -29.31
C THR A 137 1.59 -3.30 -30.25
N TYR A 138 1.06 -2.12 -29.89
CA TYR A 138 1.19 -0.88 -30.64
C TYR A 138 2.11 0.06 -29.86
N THR A 139 3.38 0.09 -30.24
CA THR A 139 4.42 0.92 -29.60
C THR A 139 4.11 2.42 -29.65
N VAL A 140 3.30 2.86 -30.62
CA VAL A 140 2.82 4.24 -30.74
C VAL A 140 1.32 4.23 -31.04
N LEU A 141 0.55 4.95 -30.23
CA LEU A 141 -0.88 5.17 -30.48
C LEU A 141 -1.11 6.53 -31.16
N PRO A 142 -2.13 6.66 -32.03
CA PRO A 142 -2.52 7.95 -32.59
C PRO A 142 -2.87 8.95 -31.49
N VAL A 143 -2.40 10.19 -31.62
CA VAL A 143 -2.62 11.26 -30.63
C VAL A 143 -4.12 11.47 -30.32
N ALA A 144 -4.98 11.34 -31.34
CA ALA A 144 -6.43 11.47 -31.15
C ALA A 144 -7.00 10.40 -30.21
N LEU A 145 -6.51 9.15 -30.31
CA LEU A 145 -6.93 8.05 -29.45
C LEU A 145 -6.41 8.23 -28.01
N VAL A 146 -5.16 8.69 -27.86
CA VAL A 146 -4.59 9.02 -26.55
C VAL A 146 -5.41 10.11 -25.85
N LYS A 147 -5.79 11.16 -26.58
CA LYS A 147 -6.67 12.22 -26.04
C LYS A 147 -8.00 11.67 -25.55
N LEU A 148 -8.59 10.72 -26.28
CA LEU A 148 -9.85 10.09 -25.89
C LEU A 148 -9.68 9.30 -24.57
N TYR A 149 -8.66 8.43 -24.48
CA TYR A 149 -8.41 7.64 -23.26
C TYR A 149 -8.11 8.52 -22.05
N VAL A 150 -7.29 9.56 -22.22
CA VAL A 150 -7.00 10.51 -21.15
C VAL A 150 -8.28 11.22 -20.69
N ALA A 151 -9.15 11.63 -21.61
CA ALA A 151 -10.42 12.28 -21.26
C ALA A 151 -11.35 11.33 -20.50
N GLN A 152 -11.50 10.07 -20.94
CA GLN A 152 -12.33 9.07 -20.27
C GLN A 152 -11.82 8.75 -18.86
N LEU A 153 -10.50 8.56 -18.73
CA LEU A 153 -9.85 8.35 -17.44
C LEU A 153 -10.02 9.55 -16.52
N ALA A 154 -9.84 10.77 -17.03
CA ALA A 154 -10.03 11.99 -16.26
C ALA A 154 -11.46 12.11 -15.73
N LEU A 155 -12.47 11.79 -16.53
CA LEU A 155 -13.88 11.76 -16.11
C LEU A 155 -14.12 10.73 -15.01
N ALA A 156 -13.58 9.52 -15.16
CA ALA A 156 -13.70 8.48 -14.14
C ALA A 156 -13.04 8.87 -12.81
N LEU A 157 -11.85 9.46 -12.87
CA LEU A 157 -11.10 9.90 -11.70
C LEU A 157 -11.75 11.10 -11.02
N ASP A 158 -12.21 12.08 -11.79
CA ASP A 158 -12.95 13.23 -11.26
C ASP A 158 -14.22 12.78 -10.53
N PHE A 159 -14.98 11.87 -11.13
CA PHE A 159 -16.14 11.26 -10.50
C PHE A 159 -15.79 10.56 -9.18
N LEU A 160 -14.73 9.74 -9.15
CA LEU A 160 -14.26 9.09 -7.93
C LEU A 160 -13.85 10.12 -6.86
N HIS A 161 -13.09 11.15 -7.24
CA HIS A 161 -12.65 12.19 -6.32
C HIS A 161 -13.83 12.98 -5.75
N ASN A 162 -14.84 13.27 -6.56
CA ASN A 162 -16.09 13.92 -6.13
C ASN A 162 -16.90 13.04 -5.17
N ALA A 163 -16.82 11.71 -5.31
CA ALA A 163 -17.35 10.77 -4.33
C ALA A 163 -16.48 10.64 -3.06
N GLY A 164 -15.32 11.30 -3.01
CA GLY A 164 -14.36 11.15 -1.91
C GLY A 164 -13.60 9.83 -1.96
N VAL A 165 -13.36 9.26 -3.15
CA VAL A 165 -12.58 8.04 -3.36
C VAL A 165 -11.30 8.36 -4.09
N ILE A 166 -10.17 7.87 -3.58
CA ILE A 166 -8.91 7.89 -4.32
C ILE A 166 -8.61 6.48 -4.85
N TYR A 167 -8.39 6.35 -6.16
CA TYR A 167 -8.19 5.06 -6.82
C TYR A 167 -6.82 4.40 -6.51
N ARG A 168 -5.74 5.21 -6.51
CA ARG A 168 -4.35 4.89 -6.10
C ARG A 168 -3.57 3.80 -6.88
N ASP A 169 -4.18 3.04 -7.78
CA ASP A 169 -3.48 2.02 -8.58
C ASP A 169 -3.72 2.21 -10.09
N LEU A 170 -3.53 3.45 -10.56
CA LEU A 170 -3.69 3.79 -11.96
C LEU A 170 -2.49 3.28 -12.77
N LYS A 171 -2.71 2.19 -13.51
CA LYS A 171 -1.73 1.58 -14.40
C LYS A 171 -2.43 0.90 -15.58
N PRO A 172 -1.77 0.73 -16.74
CA PRO A 172 -2.39 0.14 -17.93
C PRO A 172 -2.98 -1.27 -17.73
N GLU A 173 -2.50 -2.02 -16.75
CA GLU A 173 -2.98 -3.37 -16.40
C GLU A 173 -4.35 -3.35 -15.72
N ASN A 174 -4.70 -2.26 -15.01
CA ASN A 174 -6.00 -2.10 -14.37
C ASN A 174 -7.00 -1.28 -15.22
N ILE A 175 -6.66 -1.06 -16.48
CA ILE A 175 -7.51 -0.37 -17.45
C ILE A 175 -7.90 -1.40 -18.51
N LEU A 176 -9.17 -1.79 -18.55
CA LEU A 176 -9.70 -2.65 -19.61
C LEU A 176 -10.32 -1.80 -20.71
N LEU A 177 -10.46 -2.39 -21.89
CA LEU A 177 -11.18 -1.81 -23.01
C LEU A 177 -12.47 -2.60 -23.25
N ASP A 178 -13.60 -1.92 -23.38
CA ASP A 178 -14.85 -2.57 -23.76
C ASP A 178 -14.90 -2.90 -25.27
N VAL A 179 -16.04 -3.42 -25.72
CA VAL A 179 -16.23 -3.83 -27.12
C VAL A 179 -16.22 -2.65 -28.11
N GLU A 180 -16.46 -1.43 -27.63
CA GLU A 180 -16.41 -0.19 -28.41
C GLU A 180 -15.05 0.50 -28.28
N GLY A 181 -14.15 -0.04 -27.44
CA GLY A 181 -12.82 0.50 -27.19
C GLY A 181 -12.80 1.60 -26.12
N ASN A 182 -13.83 1.76 -25.31
CA ASN A 182 -13.81 2.71 -24.19
C ASN A 182 -13.09 2.11 -22.98
N VAL A 183 -12.52 3.00 -22.17
CA VAL A 183 -11.84 2.64 -20.92
C VAL A 183 -12.83 2.17 -19.86
N GLN A 184 -12.47 1.07 -19.20
CA GLN A 184 -13.12 0.53 -18.02
C GLN A 184 -12.08 0.35 -16.90
N LEU A 185 -12.20 1.16 -15.83
CA LEU A 185 -11.38 0.98 -14.64
C LEU A 185 -11.84 -0.25 -13.86
N ILE A 186 -10.87 -1.09 -13.51
CA ILE A 186 -11.07 -2.30 -12.73
C ILE A 186 -10.22 -2.28 -11.44
N ASP A 187 -10.40 -3.26 -10.56
CA ASP A 187 -9.59 -3.50 -9.36
C ASP A 187 -9.44 -2.30 -8.40
N PHE A 188 -10.41 -2.16 -7.49
CA PHE A 188 -10.40 -1.13 -6.43
C PHE A 188 -9.67 -1.60 -5.16
N GLY A 189 -8.85 -2.66 -5.27
CA GLY A 189 -8.17 -3.27 -4.13
C GLY A 189 -7.25 -2.31 -3.37
N LEU A 190 -6.71 -1.28 -4.02
CA LEU A 190 -5.91 -0.24 -3.36
C LEU A 190 -6.66 1.09 -3.17
N SER A 191 -7.92 1.17 -3.59
CA SER A 191 -8.71 2.39 -3.47
C SER A 191 -9.14 2.65 -2.03
N LYS A 192 -9.43 3.91 -1.69
CA LYS A 192 -9.79 4.29 -0.32
C LYS A 192 -10.70 5.50 -0.26
N TRP A 193 -11.65 5.47 0.67
CA TRP A 193 -12.46 6.62 1.03
C TRP A 193 -11.64 7.67 1.76
N LEU A 194 -11.79 8.91 1.32
CA LEU A 194 -11.22 10.11 1.84
C LEU A 194 -12.35 11.07 2.24
N SER A 195 -12.51 11.31 3.54
CA SER A 195 -13.45 12.35 3.98
C SER A 195 -12.99 13.72 3.48
N TYR A 196 -13.93 14.59 3.11
CA TYR A 196 -13.63 15.97 2.73
C TYR A 196 -12.76 16.65 3.81
N GLY A 197 -11.60 17.19 3.40
CA GLY A 197 -10.61 17.77 4.31
C GLY A 197 -9.76 16.79 5.13
N LYS A 198 -9.86 15.48 4.90
CA LYS A 198 -8.90 14.47 5.38
C LYS A 198 -8.00 14.04 4.22
N THR A 199 -6.77 13.63 4.51
CA THR A 199 -5.82 13.04 3.55
C THR A 199 -5.56 11.56 3.89
N THR A 200 -5.29 10.73 2.88
CA THR A 200 -4.87 9.34 3.10
C THR A 200 -3.38 9.37 3.40
N ARG A 201 -3.02 9.04 4.65
CA ARG A 201 -1.65 9.06 5.20
C ARG A 201 -0.76 7.93 4.67
N THR A 202 -0.74 7.71 3.36
CA THR A 202 0.15 6.71 2.77
C THR A 202 0.50 7.19 1.37
N ILE A 203 1.54 8.01 1.27
CA ILE A 203 2.32 8.08 0.04
C ILE A 203 2.93 6.68 -0.09
N CYS A 204 2.48 5.91 -1.08
CA CYS A 204 3.06 4.62 -1.44
C CYS A 204 3.72 4.79 -2.81
N GLY A 205 5.04 4.96 -2.84
CA GLY A 205 5.83 4.72 -4.03
C GLY A 205 6.46 3.34 -3.91
N THR A 206 6.15 2.42 -4.82
CA THR A 206 6.96 1.22 -5.00
C THR A 206 7.92 1.50 -6.14
N LEU A 207 9.20 1.61 -5.84
CA LEU A 207 10.24 1.84 -6.83
C LEU A 207 11.01 0.52 -7.02
N LEU A 208 10.95 -0.08 -8.21
CA LEU A 208 11.73 -1.27 -8.54
C LEU A 208 13.01 -0.85 -9.26
N TYR A 209 14.16 -1.22 -8.71
CA TYR A 209 15.47 -0.97 -9.27
C TYR A 209 16.20 -2.28 -9.55
N ILE A 210 16.81 -2.34 -10.72
CA ILE A 210 17.70 -3.43 -11.12
C ILE A 210 19.12 -2.91 -10.98
N VAL A 211 19.92 -3.50 -10.09
CA VAL A 211 21.24 -2.98 -9.71
C VAL A 211 22.26 -4.10 -9.55
N GLU A 212 23.55 -3.80 -9.70
CA GLU A 212 24.62 -4.71 -9.30
C GLU A 212 24.75 -4.74 -7.76
N GLY A 213 25.18 -5.86 -7.18
CA GLY A 213 25.24 -6.03 -5.72
C GLY A 213 26.00 -4.94 -4.95
N ARG A 214 27.02 -4.32 -5.56
CA ARG A 214 27.80 -3.21 -4.98
C ARG A 214 27.10 -1.86 -5.02
N GLN A 215 26.11 -1.69 -5.90
CA GLN A 215 25.32 -0.47 -6.05
C GLN A 215 24.13 -0.43 -5.07
N ALA A 216 23.78 -1.55 -4.44
CA ALA A 216 22.59 -1.66 -3.60
C ALA A 216 22.55 -0.65 -2.44
N ASP A 217 23.67 -0.49 -1.73
CA ASP A 217 23.76 0.42 -0.59
C ASP A 217 23.56 1.88 -1.04
N GLU A 218 24.24 2.29 -2.10
CA GLU A 218 24.17 3.66 -2.67
C GLU A 218 22.80 3.98 -3.26
N ALA A 219 22.18 3.02 -3.96
CA ALA A 219 20.85 3.18 -4.53
C ALA A 219 19.78 3.41 -3.45
N VAL A 220 19.84 2.65 -2.34
CA VAL A 220 18.90 2.85 -1.23
C VAL A 220 19.22 4.12 -0.46
N ALA A 221 20.51 4.38 -0.20
CA ALA A 221 20.96 5.54 0.56
C ALA A 221 20.54 6.85 -0.12
N SER A 222 20.74 6.97 -1.44
CA SER A 222 20.37 8.17 -2.20
C SER A 222 18.87 8.51 -2.08
N ILE A 223 18.00 7.50 -2.13
CA ILE A 223 16.55 7.68 -1.96
C ILE A 223 16.19 8.02 -0.51
N PHE A 224 16.67 7.22 0.45
CA PHE A 224 16.30 7.38 1.85
C PHE A 224 16.83 8.68 2.45
N HIS A 225 18.04 9.10 2.08
CA HIS A 225 18.58 10.39 2.51
C HIS A 225 17.81 11.56 1.89
N THR A 226 17.42 11.48 0.61
CA THR A 226 16.53 12.48 0.00
C THR A 226 15.22 12.60 0.77
N VAL A 227 14.60 11.46 1.11
CA VAL A 227 13.35 11.43 1.87
C VAL A 227 13.53 12.00 3.28
N LEU A 228 14.58 11.57 3.99
CA LEU A 228 14.88 12.06 5.34
C LEU A 228 15.20 13.55 5.34
N PHE A 229 15.86 14.07 4.30
CA PHE A 229 16.15 15.49 4.17
C PHE A 229 14.88 16.35 4.23
N HIS A 230 13.81 15.91 3.56
CA HIS A 230 12.50 16.57 3.58
C HIS A 230 11.65 16.24 4.82
N ARG A 231 12.10 15.33 5.67
CA ARG A 231 11.41 14.86 6.88
C ARG A 231 12.23 15.07 8.15
N THR A 232 13.21 15.95 8.07
CA THR A 232 14.09 16.33 9.17
C THR A 232 14.07 17.83 9.35
N HIS A 233 13.83 18.24 10.59
CA HIS A 233 13.89 19.63 11.00
C HIS A 233 15.15 19.90 11.80
N GLY A 234 15.47 21.18 12.00
CA GLY A 234 16.43 21.55 13.03
C GLY A 234 15.84 21.32 14.41
N LYS A 235 16.70 21.38 15.43
CA LYS A 235 16.28 21.22 16.82
C LYS A 235 15.23 22.24 17.22
N PHE A 236 14.18 21.76 17.91
CA PHE A 236 13.14 22.63 18.44
C PHE A 236 13.56 23.17 19.81
N PHE A 237 13.50 24.48 19.98
CA PHE A 237 13.77 25.16 21.24
C PHE A 237 12.46 25.83 21.72
N TYR A 238 11.85 25.26 22.75
CA TYR A 238 10.60 25.77 23.31
C TYR A 238 10.89 26.78 24.43
N THR A 239 10.12 27.87 24.43
CA THR A 239 10.10 28.88 25.51
C THR A 239 9.07 28.50 26.57
N THR A 240 9.20 29.08 27.77
CA THR A 240 8.25 28.91 28.88
C THR A 240 6.83 29.38 28.55
N GLU A 241 6.66 30.22 27.53
CA GLU A 241 5.38 30.76 27.07
C GLU A 241 4.71 29.89 25.99
N GLY A 242 5.34 28.77 25.60
CA GLY A 242 4.81 27.85 24.59
C GLY A 242 5.14 28.20 23.14
N SER A 243 5.86 29.30 22.89
CA SER A 243 6.44 29.60 21.57
C SER A 243 7.70 28.76 21.33
N TYR A 244 8.05 28.49 20.06
CA TYR A 244 9.24 27.71 19.70
C TYR A 244 10.04 28.35 18.56
N SER A 245 11.35 28.11 18.56
CA SER A 245 12.23 28.35 17.42
C SER A 245 12.81 27.04 16.91
N ILE A 246 13.01 26.92 15.60
CA ILE A 246 13.62 25.74 14.96
C ILE A 246 15.05 26.10 14.56
N GLY A 247 16.01 25.24 14.90
CA GLY A 247 17.39 25.35 14.46
C GLY A 247 17.55 25.18 12.94
N THR A 248 18.76 25.38 12.43
CA THR A 248 19.08 25.13 11.02
C THR A 248 19.49 23.67 10.82
N VAL A 249 19.11 23.09 9.68
CA VAL A 249 19.61 21.77 9.25
C VAL A 249 20.76 22.01 8.28
N GLY A 250 21.95 21.50 8.62
CA GLY A 250 23.08 21.45 7.67
C GLY A 250 22.88 20.33 6.65
N TYR A 251 23.58 20.41 5.53
CA TYR A 251 23.57 19.38 4.49
C TYR A 251 24.97 19.07 3.99
N THR A 252 25.14 17.88 3.43
CA THR A 252 26.39 17.39 2.83
C THR A 252 26.08 16.67 1.54
N ASP A 253 26.89 16.94 0.51
CA ASP A 253 26.87 16.22 -0.76
C ASP A 253 27.66 14.91 -0.61
N VAL A 254 27.07 13.80 -1.09
CA VAL A 254 27.67 12.47 -1.02
C VAL A 254 27.77 11.90 -2.43
N ASP A 255 29.01 11.74 -2.89
CA ASP A 255 29.31 11.10 -4.18
C ASP A 255 29.23 9.58 -4.06
N CYS A 256 28.58 8.94 -5.04
CA CYS A 256 28.53 7.49 -5.14
C CYS A 256 29.79 6.94 -5.83
N ASP A 257 30.34 5.85 -5.28
CA ASP A 257 31.52 5.18 -5.83
C ASP A 257 31.14 4.27 -7.01
N PHE A 258 29.95 3.65 -6.97
CA PHE A 258 29.51 2.62 -7.93
C PHE A 258 28.33 3.06 -8.82
N ILE A 259 27.78 4.25 -8.60
CA ILE A 259 26.70 4.87 -9.36
C ILE A 259 27.15 6.26 -9.78
N ASP A 260 26.86 6.69 -11.01
CA ASP A 260 27.11 8.08 -11.41
C ASP A 260 25.99 8.98 -10.88
N LEU A 261 26.08 9.29 -9.59
CA LEU A 261 25.12 10.09 -8.85
C LEU A 261 25.80 10.76 -7.65
N THR A 262 25.40 11.99 -7.36
CA THR A 262 25.66 12.67 -6.08
C THR A 262 24.32 12.96 -5.44
N TYR A 263 24.14 12.61 -4.16
CA TYR A 263 22.91 12.89 -3.43
C TYR A 263 23.20 13.74 -2.18
N VAL A 264 22.16 14.40 -1.67
CA VAL A 264 22.24 15.26 -0.48
C VAL A 264 21.71 14.53 0.73
N CYS A 265 22.40 14.64 1.86
CA CYS A 265 21.91 14.16 3.15
C CYS A 265 21.99 15.26 4.23
N CYS A 266 21.26 15.06 5.33
CA CYS A 266 21.37 15.93 6.50
C CYS A 266 22.75 15.77 7.14
N SER A 267 23.39 16.88 7.49
CA SER A 267 24.65 16.90 8.23
C SER A 267 24.43 16.44 9.68
N SER A 268 24.30 15.12 9.89
CA SER A 268 24.25 14.49 11.20
C SER A 268 24.89 13.10 11.17
N PRO A 269 26.09 12.94 11.77
CA PRO A 269 26.83 11.67 11.76
C PRO A 269 26.05 10.50 12.40
N LEU A 270 25.23 10.78 13.41
CA LEU A 270 24.43 9.74 14.07
C LEU A 270 23.26 9.26 13.19
N LEU A 271 22.58 10.17 12.49
CA LEU A 271 21.52 9.80 11.55
C LEU A 271 22.08 9.02 10.36
N GLU A 272 23.21 9.47 9.81
CA GLU A 272 23.91 8.81 8.72
C GLU A 272 24.33 7.38 9.09
N SER A 273 25.03 7.21 10.22
CA SER A 273 25.48 5.89 10.68
C SER A 273 24.31 4.95 11.03
N THR A 274 23.21 5.48 11.57
CA THR A 274 22.00 4.68 11.84
C THR A 274 21.40 4.15 10.55
N LEU A 275 21.24 5.01 9.55
CA LEU A 275 20.67 4.62 8.26
C LEU A 275 21.58 3.66 7.51
N LYS A 276 22.88 3.96 7.44
CA LYS A 276 23.89 3.11 6.80
C LYS A 276 23.88 1.70 7.37
N ARG A 277 23.78 1.55 8.69
CA ARG A 277 23.70 0.24 9.35
C ARG A 277 22.48 -0.57 8.90
N GLU A 278 21.29 0.04 8.84
CA GLU A 278 20.07 -0.64 8.40
C GLU A 278 20.14 -1.06 6.91
N ILE A 279 20.68 -0.17 6.07
CA ILE A 279 20.86 -0.42 4.63
C ILE A 279 21.87 -1.54 4.39
N SER A 280 23.03 -1.51 5.04
CA SER A 280 24.06 -2.54 4.87
C SER A 280 23.59 -3.90 5.40
N CYS A 281 22.81 -3.93 6.49
CA CYS A 281 22.21 -5.18 6.97
C CYS A 281 21.25 -5.80 5.95
N PHE A 282 20.45 -4.97 5.27
CA PHE A 282 19.59 -5.42 4.18
C PHE A 282 20.39 -5.89 2.97
N SER A 283 21.40 -5.13 2.53
CA SER A 283 22.15 -5.44 1.32
C SER A 283 23.03 -6.68 1.48
N GLU A 284 23.59 -6.92 2.67
CA GLU A 284 24.29 -8.16 2.99
C GLU A 284 23.39 -9.39 2.87
N GLN A 285 22.18 -9.33 3.41
CA GLN A 285 21.23 -10.44 3.29
C GLN A 285 20.72 -10.60 1.86
N LEU A 286 20.55 -9.50 1.12
CA LEU A 286 20.15 -9.52 -0.29
C LEU A 286 21.22 -10.13 -1.20
N ARG A 287 22.51 -9.97 -0.85
CA ARG A 287 23.65 -10.61 -1.53
C ARG A 287 23.89 -12.05 -1.07
N GLY A 288 23.21 -12.50 -0.02
CA GLY A 288 23.40 -13.82 0.57
C GLY A 288 23.04 -14.96 -0.39
N ASN A 289 23.75 -16.08 -0.28
CA ASN A 289 23.60 -17.27 -1.14
C ASN A 289 22.20 -17.91 -1.11
N GLU A 290 21.40 -17.64 -0.07
CA GLU A 290 20.02 -18.15 0.08
C GLU A 290 18.96 -17.18 -0.49
N SER A 291 19.37 -16.02 -1.01
CA SER A 291 18.44 -15.07 -1.61
C SER A 291 18.17 -15.40 -3.09
N THR A 292 17.02 -14.99 -3.61
CA THR A 292 16.77 -14.98 -5.06
C THR A 292 17.31 -13.72 -5.73
N GLY A 293 18.17 -12.94 -5.05
CA GLY A 293 18.61 -11.62 -5.49
C GLY A 293 17.52 -10.54 -5.50
N GLN A 294 16.32 -10.82 -4.99
CA GLN A 294 15.21 -9.87 -4.95
C GLN A 294 14.81 -9.55 -3.52
N GLY A 295 14.61 -8.27 -3.21
CA GLY A 295 14.20 -7.83 -1.89
C GLY A 295 13.59 -6.45 -1.89
N GLN A 296 13.05 -6.04 -0.76
CA GLN A 296 12.51 -4.71 -0.57
C GLN A 296 12.86 -4.18 0.81
N ILE A 297 13.13 -2.89 0.87
CA ILE A 297 13.43 -2.13 2.08
C ILE A 297 12.50 -0.92 2.13
N SER A 298 11.99 -0.60 3.31
CA SER A 298 10.99 0.43 3.52
C SER A 298 11.39 1.37 4.64
N LEU A 299 11.28 2.67 4.38
CA LEU A 299 11.40 3.74 5.36
C LEU A 299 9.98 4.17 5.76
N GLU A 300 9.58 3.88 7.00
CA GLU A 300 8.25 4.16 7.54
C GLU A 300 8.33 5.27 8.58
N PHE A 301 7.63 6.38 8.33
CA PHE A 301 7.39 7.43 9.32
C PHE A 301 6.10 7.16 10.08
N PHE A 302 6.14 7.33 11.40
CA PHE A 302 5.02 7.07 12.29
C PHE A 302 4.87 8.15 13.36
N GLN A 303 3.76 8.10 14.08
CA GLN A 303 3.55 8.89 15.30
C GLN A 303 3.12 7.94 16.42
N LYS A 304 3.49 8.25 17.66
CA LYS A 304 3.07 7.49 18.84
C LYS A 304 1.77 8.10 19.37
N ARG A 305 0.74 7.28 19.61
CA ARG A 305 -0.47 7.73 20.30
C ARG A 305 -0.35 7.45 21.80
N GLN A 306 -0.43 8.49 22.64
CA GLN A 306 -0.60 8.29 24.08
C GLN A 306 -1.98 7.66 24.34
N ARG A 307 -2.01 6.44 24.92
CA ARG A 307 -3.23 5.85 25.45
C ARG A 307 -3.37 6.25 26.92
N GLY A 308 -4.56 6.72 27.30
CA GLY A 308 -4.92 6.83 28.71
C GLY A 308 -4.94 5.46 29.40
N ARG A 309 -4.15 5.34 30.47
CA ARG A 309 -4.30 4.39 31.60
C ARG A 309 -4.31 2.86 31.34
N TRP A 310 -3.61 2.30 30.35
CA TRP A 310 -3.51 0.83 30.20
C TRP A 310 -2.11 0.30 29.84
N LEU A 311 -1.81 -0.91 30.33
CA LEU A 311 -0.53 -1.64 30.39
C LEU A 311 0.07 -2.13 29.05
N PHE A 312 -0.26 -1.52 27.91
CA PHE A 312 0.25 -1.96 26.58
C PHE A 312 1.18 -0.92 25.95
N GLN A 313 2.09 -1.39 25.07
CA GLN A 313 3.03 -0.53 24.33
C GLN A 313 2.30 0.56 23.53
N PRO A 314 2.92 1.74 23.30
CA PRO A 314 2.32 2.83 22.51
C PRO A 314 1.89 2.37 21.12
N ASP A 315 0.69 2.78 20.66
CA ASP A 315 0.28 2.53 19.27
C ASP A 315 1.16 3.40 18.34
N CYS A 316 2.03 2.76 17.55
CA CYS A 316 2.74 3.42 16.44
C CYS A 316 1.83 3.46 15.21
N ILE A 317 1.43 4.66 14.79
CA ILE A 317 0.54 4.85 13.64
C ILE A 317 1.39 5.36 12.46
N PRO A 318 1.65 4.52 11.44
CA PRO A 318 2.33 4.97 10.24
C PRO A 318 1.53 6.04 9.51
N TRP A 319 2.23 7.02 8.95
CA TRP A 319 1.62 8.08 8.15
C TRP A 319 2.33 8.34 6.81
N GLU A 320 3.51 7.75 6.59
CA GLU A 320 4.21 7.78 5.32
C GLU A 320 5.15 6.57 5.20
N VAL A 321 5.19 5.90 4.05
CA VAL A 321 6.01 4.70 3.83
C VAL A 321 6.63 4.73 2.45
N TRP A 322 7.95 4.77 2.38
CA TRP A 322 8.72 4.73 1.13
C TRP A 322 9.34 3.36 0.95
N THR A 323 8.94 2.62 -0.08
CA THR A 323 9.43 1.26 -0.33
C THR A 323 10.30 1.22 -1.59
N VAL A 324 11.55 0.80 -1.40
CA VAL A 324 12.52 0.53 -2.47
C VAL A 324 12.59 -0.98 -2.65
N ARG A 325 12.28 -1.45 -3.85
CA ARG A 325 12.47 -2.85 -4.27
C ARG A 325 13.73 -2.94 -5.11
N LEU A 326 14.58 -3.89 -4.79
CA LEU A 326 15.82 -4.17 -5.51
C LEU A 326 15.77 -5.57 -6.13
N GLU A 327 16.31 -5.66 -7.32
CA GLU A 327 16.65 -6.90 -8.00
C GLU A 327 18.14 -6.86 -8.39
N LEU A 328 18.90 -7.83 -7.89
CA LEU A 328 20.33 -7.93 -8.14
C LEU A 328 20.62 -8.62 -9.47
N ILE A 329 21.51 -8.02 -10.24
CA ILE A 329 22.05 -8.59 -11.47
C ILE A 329 23.55 -8.84 -11.35
N THR A 330 24.03 -9.81 -12.12
CA THR A 330 25.46 -10.09 -12.29
C THR A 330 25.91 -9.52 -13.63
N LEU A 331 26.90 -8.64 -13.60
CA LEU A 331 27.51 -8.05 -14.80
C LEU A 331 28.87 -8.72 -15.06
N ASN A 332 29.12 -9.08 -16.32
CA ASN A 332 30.25 -9.95 -16.69
C ASN A 332 31.46 -9.17 -17.22
N SER A 333 31.28 -7.90 -17.61
CA SER A 333 32.36 -7.05 -18.14
C SER A 333 32.38 -5.65 -17.52
N GLU A 334 33.57 -5.04 -17.49
CA GLU A 334 33.73 -3.62 -17.08
C GLU A 334 32.95 -2.66 -18.00
N GLY A 335 32.84 -2.97 -19.29
CA GLY A 335 32.04 -2.16 -20.22
C GLY A 335 30.55 -2.17 -19.88
N GLU A 336 29.98 -3.34 -19.53
CA GLU A 336 28.59 -3.44 -19.05
C GLU A 336 28.41 -2.72 -17.72
N ARG A 337 29.38 -2.83 -16.80
CA ARG A 337 29.35 -2.12 -15.51
C ARG A 337 29.31 -0.61 -15.67
N GLN A 338 30.14 -0.06 -16.57
CA GLN A 338 30.14 1.37 -16.85
C GLN A 338 28.78 1.83 -17.42
N GLY A 339 28.23 1.09 -18.39
CA GLY A 339 26.90 1.42 -18.93
C GLY A 339 25.78 1.33 -17.90
N TYR A 340 25.83 0.38 -16.97
CA TYR A 340 24.85 0.28 -15.88
C TYR A 340 25.05 1.34 -14.79
N ARG A 341 26.29 1.77 -14.52
CA ARG A 341 26.60 2.85 -13.59
C ARG A 341 25.91 4.15 -14.00
N GLU A 342 26.03 4.52 -15.27
CA GLU A 342 25.37 5.70 -15.86
C GLU A 342 23.84 5.53 -15.85
N LYS A 343 23.34 4.40 -16.35
CA LYS A 343 21.90 4.13 -16.45
C LYS A 343 21.19 4.12 -15.09
N VAL A 344 21.80 3.51 -14.07
CA VAL A 344 21.25 3.50 -12.70
C VAL A 344 21.30 4.90 -12.11
N GLY A 345 22.37 5.67 -12.38
CA GLY A 345 22.50 7.07 -11.99
C GLY A 345 21.37 7.95 -12.53
N GLU A 346 21.13 7.92 -13.84
CA GLU A 346 20.04 8.65 -14.50
C GLU A 346 18.67 8.28 -13.91
N LEU A 347 18.41 6.98 -13.76
CA LEU A 347 17.14 6.49 -13.23
C LEU A 347 16.93 6.94 -11.78
N LEU A 348 17.97 6.89 -10.93
CA LEU A 348 17.88 7.40 -9.56
C LEU A 348 17.70 8.91 -9.51
N ALA A 349 18.41 9.67 -10.35
CA ALA A 349 18.28 11.12 -10.44
C ALA A 349 16.85 11.54 -10.80
N ASP A 350 16.24 10.91 -11.81
CA ASP A 350 14.84 11.15 -12.19
C ASP A 350 13.87 10.86 -11.04
N LYS A 351 14.14 9.79 -10.28
CA LYS A 351 13.30 9.44 -9.11
C LYS A 351 13.50 10.38 -7.95
N ILE A 352 14.72 10.81 -7.67
CA ILE A 352 15.01 11.84 -6.65
C ILE A 352 14.31 13.15 -7.01
N PHE A 353 14.37 13.56 -8.27
CA PHE A 353 13.66 14.74 -8.74
C PHE A 353 12.14 14.60 -8.56
N SER A 354 11.59 13.45 -8.93
CA SER A 354 10.16 13.14 -8.72
C SER A 354 9.78 13.15 -7.23
N ILE A 355 10.63 12.60 -6.36
CA ILE A 355 10.42 12.59 -4.91
C ILE A 355 10.41 14.03 -4.37
N ALA A 356 11.39 14.85 -4.75
CA ALA A 356 11.47 16.25 -4.35
C ALA A 356 10.24 17.03 -4.84
N GLU A 357 9.77 16.79 -6.07
CA GLU A 357 8.56 17.42 -6.60
C GLU A 357 7.31 17.03 -5.79
N ILE A 358 7.17 15.74 -5.45
CA ILE A 358 6.06 15.25 -4.62
C ILE A 358 6.14 15.85 -3.20
N MET A 359 7.33 15.90 -2.62
CA MET A 359 7.56 16.38 -1.25
C MET A 359 7.39 17.89 -1.09
N ASN A 360 7.57 18.66 -2.16
CA ASN A 360 7.33 20.09 -2.19
C ASN A 360 5.84 20.46 -2.29
N ARG A 361 4.95 19.50 -2.58
CA ARG A 361 3.50 19.72 -2.49
C ARG A 361 3.12 19.73 -1.00
N HIS A 362 2.41 20.78 -0.56
CA HIS A 362 2.00 20.93 0.84
C HIS A 362 0.91 19.91 1.23
N ASP A 363 1.29 18.64 1.35
CA ASP A 363 0.40 17.53 1.66
C ASP A 363 0.70 16.99 3.08
N TYR A 364 -0.11 17.45 4.05
CA TYR A 364 -0.35 16.87 5.38
C TYR A 364 0.82 16.15 6.09
N VAL A 365 1.84 16.91 6.51
CA VAL A 365 2.74 16.52 7.61
C VAL A 365 2.02 16.52 8.96
N PRO A 366 2.48 15.75 9.99
CA PRO A 366 1.91 15.83 11.33
C PRO A 366 1.81 17.28 11.82
N LYS A 367 0.72 17.61 12.53
CA LYS A 367 0.56 18.93 13.15
C LYS A 367 1.75 19.18 14.08
N MET A 368 2.26 20.41 14.07
CA MET A 368 3.35 20.79 14.96
C MET A 368 2.95 20.56 16.42
N PRO A 369 3.70 19.75 17.18
CA PRO A 369 3.35 19.40 18.55
C PRO A 369 3.67 20.53 19.53
N ILE A 370 2.97 20.52 20.66
CA ILE A 370 3.40 21.23 21.86
C ILE A 370 4.58 20.50 22.52
N HIS A 371 5.33 21.18 23.39
CA HIS A 371 6.56 20.64 24.00
C HIS A 371 6.38 19.24 24.62
N SER A 372 5.27 18.99 25.32
CA SER A 372 4.98 17.70 25.95
C SER A 372 4.68 16.55 24.97
N GLU A 373 4.44 16.86 23.71
CA GLU A 373 4.08 15.91 22.64
C GLU A 373 5.19 15.74 21.60
N LEU A 374 6.32 16.43 21.75
CA LEU A 374 7.43 16.43 20.79
C LEU A 374 7.92 15.01 20.48
N ASP A 375 8.16 14.20 21.51
CA ASP A 375 8.65 12.81 21.43
C ASP A 375 7.63 11.81 20.84
N LEU A 376 6.39 12.27 20.62
CA LEU A 376 5.35 11.48 19.97
C LEU A 376 5.40 11.59 18.45
N ILE A 377 6.06 12.64 17.93
CA ILE A 377 6.09 12.98 16.51
C ILE A 377 7.52 12.97 15.97
N PHE A 378 8.48 13.46 16.75
CA PHE A 378 9.88 13.61 16.37
C PHE A 378 10.79 12.71 17.20
N ASP A 379 11.90 12.32 16.60
CA ASP A 379 13.01 11.68 17.31
C ASP A 379 13.93 12.75 17.89
N THR A 380 13.95 12.87 19.21
CA THR A 380 14.74 13.85 19.93
C THR A 380 16.15 13.36 20.27
N SER A 381 16.50 12.12 19.94
CA SER A 381 17.79 11.49 20.30
C SER A 381 18.99 11.96 19.46
N TYR A 382 18.76 12.42 18.22
CA TYR A 382 19.82 12.92 17.35
C TYR A 382 20.30 14.30 17.80
N PRO A 383 21.60 14.58 18.00
CA PRO A 383 22.04 15.86 18.56
C PRO A 383 21.90 17.05 17.60
N ASP A 384 22.18 16.84 16.31
CA ASP A 384 22.30 17.94 15.32
C ASP A 384 20.97 18.28 14.63
N VAL A 385 20.07 17.30 14.56
CA VAL A 385 18.85 17.34 13.76
C VAL A 385 17.68 16.73 14.52
N GLN A 386 16.49 16.90 13.98
CA GLN A 386 15.26 16.39 14.58
C GLN A 386 14.35 15.79 13.50
N PRO A 387 14.59 14.52 13.11
CA PRO A 387 13.74 13.82 12.16
C PRO A 387 12.38 13.48 12.77
N TYR A 388 11.36 13.35 11.92
CA TYR A 388 10.14 12.65 12.33
C TYR A 388 10.48 11.23 12.79
N LEU A 389 9.69 10.66 13.70
CA LEU A 389 9.87 9.27 14.10
C LEU A 389 9.79 8.35 12.88
N PHE A 390 10.84 7.57 12.67
CA PHE A 390 10.94 6.64 11.56
C PHE A 390 11.47 5.28 11.99
N LYS A 391 11.22 4.27 11.18
CA LYS A 391 11.86 2.96 11.28
C LYS A 391 12.11 2.40 9.89
N VAL A 392 13.13 1.55 9.79
CA VAL A 392 13.46 0.83 8.56
C VAL A 392 13.04 -0.62 8.71
N ASN A 393 12.34 -1.16 7.73
CA ASN A 393 11.94 -2.56 7.67
C ASN A 393 12.34 -3.14 6.31
N TYR A 394 12.78 -4.39 6.24
CA TYR A 394 13.10 -5.04 4.97
C TYR A 394 12.61 -6.50 4.92
N SER A 395 12.47 -7.02 3.71
CA SER A 395 12.12 -8.41 3.42
C SER A 395 12.80 -8.88 2.15
N ILE A 396 13.35 -10.10 2.17
CA ILE A 396 14.07 -10.70 1.04
C ILE A 396 13.29 -11.91 0.54
N SER A 397 13.24 -12.07 -0.78
CA SER A 397 12.65 -13.24 -1.42
C SER A 397 13.68 -14.37 -1.42
N GLY A 398 13.35 -15.50 -0.81
CA GLY A 398 14.19 -16.72 -0.78
C GLY A 398 13.47 -17.90 -1.43
N PRO A 399 14.19 -18.95 -1.88
CA PRO A 399 13.57 -20.20 -2.28
C PRO A 399 12.90 -20.80 -1.03
N SER A 400 11.60 -21.05 -1.13
CA SER A 400 10.80 -21.50 0.00
C SER A 400 11.34 -22.79 0.62
N SER A 401 11.99 -22.69 1.77
CA SER A 401 12.19 -23.78 2.72
C SER A 401 11.68 -23.34 4.10
N GLY A 402 10.79 -24.17 4.65
CA GLY A 402 10.31 -24.23 6.04
C GLY A 402 10.38 -22.99 6.95
N THR A 403 9.21 -22.42 7.23
CA THR A 403 8.75 -22.09 8.59
C THR A 403 9.81 -21.51 9.57
N SER A 404 10.28 -20.30 9.33
CA SER A 404 10.86 -19.47 10.39
C SER A 404 9.74 -18.61 10.98
N VAL A 405 9.14 -19.09 12.06
CA VAL A 405 8.25 -18.30 12.93
C VAL A 405 9.10 -17.19 13.53
N GLY A 406 9.00 -16.00 12.91
CA GLY A 406 9.76 -14.82 13.29
C GLY A 406 9.67 -14.51 14.77
N SER A 407 10.80 -14.10 15.33
CA SER A 407 11.11 -13.76 16.72
C SER A 407 10.01 -13.06 17.52
N THR A 408 9.09 -12.34 16.89
CA THR A 408 7.90 -11.71 17.48
C THR A 408 6.93 -12.72 18.11
N VAL A 409 6.74 -13.90 17.50
CA VAL A 409 5.84 -14.94 18.04
C VAL A 409 6.51 -15.71 19.19
N LYS A 410 7.84 -15.93 19.13
CA LYS A 410 8.59 -16.48 20.27
C LYS A 410 8.55 -15.54 21.48
N LYS A 411 8.57 -14.22 21.25
CA LYS A 411 8.43 -13.21 22.31
C LYS A 411 7.01 -13.19 22.90
N LEU A 412 5.98 -13.25 22.06
CA LEU A 412 4.58 -13.37 22.48
C LEU A 412 4.32 -14.66 23.29
N ILE A 413 4.88 -15.80 22.87
CA ILE A 413 4.70 -17.08 23.56
C ILE A 413 5.44 -17.10 24.91
N LYS A 414 6.64 -16.51 24.99
CA LYS A 414 7.41 -16.42 26.25
C LYS A 414 6.75 -15.49 27.27
N GLU A 415 6.10 -14.42 26.81
CA GLU A 415 5.35 -13.48 27.65
C GLU A 415 3.95 -14.02 28.05
N THR A 416 3.33 -14.87 27.24
CA THR A 416 2.02 -15.49 27.57
C THR A 416 2.15 -16.68 28.53
N LEU A 417 3.32 -17.33 28.57
CA LEU A 417 3.58 -18.51 29.42
C LEU A 417 4.34 -18.19 30.71
N SER A 418 4.53 -16.90 31.05
CA SER A 418 5.17 -16.46 32.29
C SER A 418 4.22 -15.74 33.26
N LEU A 419 2.91 -16.01 33.15
CA LEU A 419 1.90 -15.74 34.18
C LEU A 419 1.56 -17.00 34.96
#